data_AF-S8FUF0-F1
#
_entry.id   AF-S8FUF0-F1
#
_cell.length_a   1.000
_cell.length_b   1.000
_cell.length_c   1.000
_cell.angle_alpha   90.00
_cell.angle_beta   90.00
_cell.angle_gamma   90.00
#
_symmetry.space_group_name_H-M   'P 1'
#
loop_
_entity.id
_entity.type
_entity.pdbx_description
1 polymer ?
#
loop_
_entity_poly.entity_id
_entity_poly.type
_entity_poly.pdbx_seq_one_letter_code
_entity_poly.pdbx_strand_id
1 'polypeptide(L)' 'MSTPHIHIKLTRLSSGLTRKVAFTTRPAWEELAARVETLYEIPSKHVVVSYIDSEGDEVTMNTETELQNFY' A
#
# COMPACT_ATOMS: atom_id res chain seq x y z
N MET A 1 -24.63 8.55 -5.66
CA MET A 1 -24.02 8.29 -4.35
C MET A 1 -22.58 7.91 -4.59
N SER A 2 -21.62 8.68 -4.08
CA SER A 2 -20.18 8.42 -4.29
C SER A 2 -19.80 7.18 -3.50
N THR A 3 -19.38 6.11 -4.18
CA THR A 3 -18.82 4.93 -3.51
C THR A 3 -17.63 5.36 -2.65
N PRO A 4 -17.55 4.96 -1.38
CA PRO A 4 -16.38 5.27 -0.56
C PRO A 4 -15.16 4.61 -1.21
N HIS A 5 -14.16 5.42 -1.56
CA HIS A 5 -12.93 4.96 -2.16
C HIS A 5 -11.77 5.14 -1.18
N ILE A 6 -11.10 4.04 -0.86
CA ILE A 6 -9.84 4.09 -0.10
C ILE A 6 -8.76 4.50 -1.07
N HIS A 7 -8.08 5.59 -0.75
CA HIS A 7 -6.99 6.11 -1.57
C HIS A 7 -5.67 5.89 -0.84
N ILE A 8 -4.76 5.15 -1.47
CA ILE A 8 -3.42 4.90 -0.93
C ILE A 8 -2.42 5.63 -1.83
N LYS A 9 -1.55 6.43 -1.22
CA LYS A 9 -0.44 7.08 -1.90
C LYS A 9 0.80 6.22 -1.72
N LEU A 10 1.36 5.73 -2.81
CA LEU A 10 2.57 4.91 -2.83
C LEU A 10 3.71 5.75 -3.41
N THR A 11 4.90 5.65 -2.83
CA THR A 11 6.11 6.31 -3.34
C THR A 11 7.25 5.32 -3.35
N ARG A 12 7.86 5.11 -4.51
CA ARG A 12 9.08 4.29 -4.62
C ARG A 12 10.31 5.18 -4.46
N LEU A 13 10.91 5.13 -3.27
CA LEU A 13 12.03 5.99 -2.86
C LEU A 13 13.21 5.97 -3.85
N SER A 14 13.59 4.78 -4.35
CA SER A 14 14.73 4.65 -5.28
C SER A 14 14.54 5.39 -6.61
N SER A 15 13.30 5.61 -7.03
CA SER A 15 12.96 6.26 -8.30
C SER A 15 12.32 7.64 -8.12
N GLY A 16 11.92 7.99 -6.90
CA GLY A 16 11.07 9.15 -6.62
C GLY A 16 9.63 9.05 -7.17
N LEU A 17 9.25 7.91 -7.76
CA LEU A 17 7.95 7.77 -8.43
C LEU A 17 6.80 7.62 -7.43
N THR A 18 5.92 8.62 -7.39
CA THR A 18 4.68 8.58 -6.63
C THR A 18 3.49 8.18 -7.50
N ARG A 19 2.64 7.29 -6.97
CA ARG A 19 1.37 6.87 -7.57
C ARG A 19 0.28 6.90 -6.52
N LYS A 20 -0.91 7.34 -6.90
CA LYS A 20 -2.12 7.23 -6.08
C LYS A 20 -2.98 6.10 -6.63
N VAL A 21 -3.33 5.16 -5.78
CA VAL A 21 -4.26 4.07 -6.10
C VAL A 21 -5.56 4.26 -5.35
N ALA A 22 -6.66 3.84 -5.96
CA ALA A 22 -7.98 3.88 -5.36
C ALA A 22 -8.56 2.47 -5.34
N PHE A 23 -9.14 2.08 -4.22
CA PHE A 23 -9.87 0.83 -4.03
C PHE A 23 -11.31 1.13 -3.65
N THR A 24 -12.25 0.30 -4.08
CA THR A 24 -13.68 0.41 -3.76
C THR A 24 -14.02 -0.06 -2.34
N THR A 25 -13.18 -0.90 -1.78
CA THR A 25 -13.28 -1.51 -0.44
C THR A 25 -11.89 -1.58 0.17
N ARG A 26 -11.77 -1.97 1.46
CA ARG A 26 -10.47 -2.24 2.08
C ARG A 26 -9.83 -3.42 1.34
N PRO A 27 -8.71 -3.23 0.60
CA PRO A 27 -8.07 -4.34 -0.07
C PRO A 27 -7.45 -5.30 0.93
N ALA A 28 -7.36 -6.57 0.53
CA ALA A 28 -6.44 -7.51 1.16
C ALA A 28 -4.98 -7.19 0.78
N TRP A 29 -4.02 -7.70 1.55
CA TRP A 29 -2.60 -7.51 1.29
C TRP A 29 -2.19 -7.99 -0.09
N GLU A 30 -2.71 -9.13 -0.54
CA GLU A 30 -2.41 -9.66 -1.88
C GLU A 30 -2.87 -8.71 -2.99
N GLU A 31 -4.04 -8.06 -2.83
CA GLU A 31 -4.55 -7.09 -3.81
C GLU A 31 -3.71 -5.82 -3.83
N LEU A 32 -3.27 -5.34 -2.66
CA LEU A 32 -2.37 -4.21 -2.55
C LEU A 32 -1.00 -4.54 -3.18
N ALA A 33 -0.43 -5.70 -2.86
CA ALA A 33 0.85 -6.16 -3.38
C ALA A 33 0.82 -6.33 -4.90
N ALA A 34 -0.23 -6.93 -5.46
CA ALA A 34 -0.42 -7.04 -6.91
C ALA A 34 -0.53 -5.66 -7.59
N ARG A 35 -1.15 -4.69 -6.90
CA ARG A 35 -1.23 -3.31 -7.41
C ARG A 35 0.14 -2.62 -7.41
N VAL A 36 0.93 -2.81 -6.35
CA VAL A 36 2.31 -2.32 -6.28
C VAL A 36 3.17 -2.98 -7.36
N GLU A 37 3.04 -4.28 -7.57
CA GLU A 37 3.75 -5.04 -8.61
C GLU A 37 3.49 -4.43 -9.99
N THR A 38 2.23 -4.18 -10.34
CA THR A 38 1.87 -3.59 -11.63
C THR A 38 2.42 -2.16 -11.80
N LEU A 39 2.50 -1.38 -10.73
CA LEU A 39 2.90 0.04 -10.79
C LEU A 39 4.41 0.25 -10.78
N TYR A 40 5.15 -0.66 -10.15
CA TYR A 40 6.58 -0.50 -9.88
C TYR A 40 7.44 -1.64 -10.41
N GLU A 41 6.82 -2.65 -11.03
CA GLU A 41 7.48 -3.83 -11.60
C GLU A 41 8.30 -4.60 -10.55
N ILE A 42 7.76 -4.67 -9.33
CA ILE A 42 8.35 -5.41 -8.20
C ILE A 42 7.52 -6.69 -8.02
N PRO A 43 8.11 -7.89 -8.11
CA PRO A 43 7.35 -9.12 -7.88
C PRO A 43 6.59 -9.07 -6.55
N SER A 44 5.30 -9.39 -6.53
CA SER A 44 4.43 -9.30 -5.33
C SER A 44 5.04 -9.94 -4.09
N LYS A 45 5.71 -11.09 -4.22
CA LYS A 45 6.43 -11.77 -3.12
C LYS A 45 7.59 -10.98 -2.50
N HIS A 46 8.09 -9.95 -3.18
CA HIS A 46 9.14 -9.05 -2.72
C HIS A 46 8.60 -7.66 -2.40
N VAL A 47 7.28 -7.46 -2.50
CA VAL A 47 6.66 -6.19 -2.12
C VAL A 47 6.65 -6.08 -0.62
N VAL A 48 7.16 -4.95 -0.15
CA VAL A 48 7.10 -4.49 1.24
C VAL A 48 6.81 -2.99 1.15
N VAL A 49 5.94 -2.49 2.03
CA VAL A 49 5.64 -1.06 2.12
C VAL A 49 5.92 -0.56 3.52
N SER A 50 6.27 0.72 3.64
CA SER A 50 6.33 1.39 4.93
C SER A 50 5.42 2.62 4.94
N TYR A 51 4.93 2.97 6.12
CA TYR A 51 4.17 4.19 6.36
C TYR A 51 4.62 4.84 7.67
N ILE A 52 4.35 6.14 7.80
CA ILE A 52 4.52 6.87 9.06
C ILE A 52 3.18 6.85 9.78
N ASP A 53 3.16 6.33 11.00
CA ASP A 53 1.94 6.26 11.81
C ASP A 53 1.63 7.57 12.54
N SER A 54 0.64 7.55 13.44
CA SER A 54 0.25 8.72 14.23
C SER A 54 1.26 9.14 15.29
N GLU A 55 2.17 8.25 15.68
CA GLU A 55 3.24 8.51 16.64
C GLU A 55 4.51 9.03 15.94
N GLY A 56 4.53 8.96 14.60
CA GLY A 56 5.63 9.43 13.77
C GLY A 56 6.64 8.33 13.44
N ASP A 57 6.33 7.09 13.79
CA ASP A 57 7.20 5.95 13.59
C ASP A 57 7.04 5.36 12.19
N GLU A 58 8.16 4.92 11.61
CA GLU A 58 8.17 4.19 10.35
C GLU A 58 7.82 2.72 10.61
N VAL A 59 6.60 2.33 10.24
CA VAL A 59 6.11 0.96 10.35
C VAL A 59 6.25 0.27 9.01
N THR A 60 6.87 -0.91 9.02
CA THR A 60 7.00 -1.78 7.84
C THR A 60 5.89 -2.82 7.83
N MET A 61 5.37 -3.10 6.63
CA MET A 61 4.26 -4.01 6.42
C MET A 61 4.47 -4.84 5.15
N ASN A 62 4.33 -6.15 5.28
CA ASN A 62 4.34 -7.09 4.17
C ASN A 62 3.39 -8.30 4.34
N THR A 63 2.45 -8.22 5.29
CA THR A 63 1.48 -9.29 5.56
C THR A 63 0.06 -8.76 5.70
N GLU A 64 -0.92 -9.67 5.61
CA GLU A 64 -2.34 -9.37 5.86
C GLU A 64 -2.56 -8.85 7.28
N THR A 65 -1.97 -9.49 8.29
CA THR A 65 -2.15 -9.10 9.70
C THR A 65 -1.67 -7.66 9.95
N GLU A 66 -0.53 -7.28 9.38
CA GLU A 66 0.01 -5.92 9.51
C GLU A 66 -0.89 -4.90 8.78
N LEU A 67 -1.46 -5.27 7.62
CA LEU A 67 -2.43 -4.42 6.92
C LEU A 67 -3.72 -4.22 7.70
N GLN A 68 -4.18 -5.24 8.41
CA GLN A 68 -5.32 -5.09 9.30
C GLN A 68 -5.00 -4.22 10.50
N ASN A 69 -3.77 -4.26 11.03
CA ASN A 69 -3.33 -3.37 12.11
C ASN A 69 -3.18 -1.90 11.69
N PHE A 70 -2.97 -1.64 10.40
CA PHE A 70 -2.91 -0.28 9.83
C PHE A 70 -4.28 0.42 9.81
N TYR A 71 -5.38 -0.34 9.70
CA TYR A 71 -6.74 0.20 9.57
C TYR A 71 -7.40 0.56 10.91
#